data_AF-A0A0F8A213-F1
#
_entry.id   AF-A0A0F8A213-F1
#
_cell.length_a   1.000
_cell.length_b   1.000
_cell.length_c   1.000
_cell.angle_alpha   90.00
_cell.angle_beta   90.00
_cell.angle_gamma   90.00
#
_symmetry.space_group_name_H-M   'P 1'
#
loop_
_entity.id
_entity.type
_entity.pdbx_description
1 polymer ?
#
loop_
_entity_poly.entity_id
_entity_poly.type
_entity_poly.pdbx_seq_one_letter_code
_entity_poly.pdbx_strand_id
1 'polypeptide(L)' 'MSLGSQIYSSIFKKNSAMLVAVFGAGFAFEMGFNSTMNKLWDNMNRGRQWKDIRHKYAEGAEDEE' A
#
# COMPACT_ATOMS: atom_id res chain seq x y z
N MET A 1 -13.55 2.76 -32.20
CA MET A 1 -13.24 1.62 -31.31
C MET A 1 -13.50 2.06 -29.88
N SER A 2 -14.00 1.17 -29.01
CA SER A 2 -14.16 1.44 -27.57
C SER A 2 -12.80 1.40 -26.84
N LEU A 3 -12.67 2.14 -25.74
CA LEU A 3 -11.50 2.07 -24.85
C LEU A 3 -11.22 0.64 -24.39
N GLY A 4 -12.27 -0.13 -24.07
CA GLY A 4 -12.11 -1.54 -23.68
C GLY A 4 -11.54 -2.39 -24.81
N SER A 5 -11.92 -2.12 -26.06
CA SER A 5 -11.38 -2.79 -27.24
C SER A 5 -9.89 -2.45 -27.48
N GLN A 6 -9.48 -1.22 -27.17
CA GLN A 6 -8.08 -0.78 -27.28
C GLN A 6 -7.19 -1.40 -26.19
N ILE A 7 -7.69 -1.45 -24.94
CA ILE A 7 -6.98 -2.09 -23.83
C ILE A 7 -6.84 -3.59 -24.09
N TYR A 8 -7.91 -4.25 -24.55
CA TYR A 8 -7.86 -5.67 -24.88
C TYR A 8 -6.85 -5.96 -25.99
N SER A 9 -6.91 -5.24 -27.11
CA SER A 9 -6.01 -5.49 -28.24
C SER A 9 -4.55 -5.20 -27.94
N SER A 10 -4.27 -4.23 -27.07
CA SER A 10 -2.91 -3.77 -26.75
C SER A 10 -2.25 -4.56 -25.63
N ILE A 11 -3.01 -4.94 -24.60
CA ILE A 11 -2.45 -5.50 -23.34
C ILE A 11 -2.89 -6.95 -23.12
N PHE A 12 -4.16 -7.27 -23.33
CA PHE A 12 -4.73 -8.57 -22.92
C PHE A 12 -4.82 -9.63 -24.04
N LYS A 13 -4.64 -9.25 -25.30
CA LYS A 13 -4.74 -10.18 -26.45
C LYS A 13 -3.55 -11.14 -26.56
N LYS A 14 -2.36 -10.75 -26.07
CA LYS A 14 -1.15 -11.59 -26.08
C LYS A 14 -0.83 -12.05 -24.66
N ASN A 15 -0.72 -13.36 -24.43
CA ASN A 15 -0.48 -13.93 -23.09
C ASN A 15 0.77 -13.36 -22.40
N SER A 16 1.88 -13.19 -23.12
CA SER A 16 3.10 -12.62 -22.53
C SER A 16 2.92 -11.17 -22.08
N ALA A 17 2.26 -10.34 -22.89
CA ALA A 17 1.96 -8.95 -22.55
C ALA A 17 0.99 -8.88 -21.36
N MET A 18 -0.03 -9.74 -21.35
CA MET A 18 -0.98 -9.86 -20.25
C MET A 18 -0.28 -10.22 -18.94
N LEU A 19 0.60 -11.23 -18.95
CA LEU A 19 1.31 -11.67 -17.74
C LEU A 19 2.17 -10.55 -17.15
N VAL A 20 2.94 -9.85 -17.99
CA VAL A 20 3.75 -8.70 -17.56
C VAL A 20 2.85 -7.59 -16.98
N ALA A 21 1.73 -7.29 -17.64
CA ALA A 21 0.81 -6.26 -17.19
C ALA A 21 0.16 -6.60 -15.84
N VAL A 22 -0.31 -7.83 -15.67
CA VAL A 22 -0.97 -8.26 -14.42
C VAL A 22 0.03 -8.29 -13.26
N PHE A 23 1.22 -8.86 -13.45
CA PHE A 23 2.23 -8.88 -12.38
C PHE A 23 2.77 -7.49 -12.07
N GLY A 24 3.05 -6.67 -13.09
CA GLY A 24 3.49 -5.30 -12.90
C GLY A 24 2.44 -4.45 -12.17
N ALA A 25 1.16 -4.58 -12.55
CA ALA A 25 0.06 -3.93 -11.85
C ALA A 25 -0.07 -4.43 -10.42
N GLY A 26 0.11 -5.74 -10.17
CA GLY A 26 0.12 -6.32 -8.83
C GLY A 26 1.13 -5.63 -7.90
N PHE A 27 2.40 -5.54 -8.31
CA PHE A 27 3.45 -4.88 -7.52
C PHE A 27 3.17 -3.38 -7.32
N ALA A 28 2.78 -2.67 -8.37
CA ALA A 28 2.47 -1.25 -8.28
C ALA A 28 1.28 -0.99 -7.35
N PHE A 29 0.25 -1.84 -7.44
CA PHE A 29 -0.92 -1.78 -6.59
C PHE A 29 -0.56 -2.07 -5.14
N GLU A 30 0.18 -3.14 -4.86
CA GLU A 30 0.60 -3.49 -3.50
C GLU A 30 1.34 -2.34 -2.81
N MET A 31 2.34 -1.75 -3.48
CA MET A 31 3.08 -0.61 -2.93
C MET A 31 2.18 0.60 -2.64
N GLY A 32 1.35 0.98 -3.61
CA GLY A 32 0.46 2.13 -3.46
C GLY A 32 -0.63 1.90 -2.41
N PHE A 33 -1.25 0.72 -2.43
CA PHE A 33 -2.34 0.34 -1.55
C PHE A 33 -1.86 0.25 -0.10
N ASN A 34 -0.77 -0.48 0.18
CA ASN A 34 -0.24 -0.64 1.54
C ASN A 34 0.14 0.72 2.15
N SER A 35 0.86 1.57 1.41
CA SER A 35 1.22 2.91 1.89
C SER A 35 -0.02 3.77 2.18
N THR A 36 -1.02 3.73 1.29
CA THR A 36 -2.23 4.54 1.44
C THR A 36 -3.09 4.05 2.60
N MET A 37 -3.32 2.74 2.69
CA MET A 37 -4.13 2.15 3.76
C MET A 37 -3.47 2.32 5.12
N ASN A 38 -2.15 2.18 5.23
CA ASN A 38 -1.43 2.48 6.46
C ASN A 38 -1.64 3.94 6.88
N LYS A 39 -1.51 4.91 5.97
CA LYS A 39 -1.76 6.32 6.29
C LYS A 39 -3.19 6.58 6.74
N LEU A 40 -4.18 5.97 6.09
CA LEU A 40 -5.58 6.10 6.49
C LEU A 40 -5.82 5.51 7.88
N TRP A 41 -5.32 4.31 8.13
CA TRP A 41 -5.40 3.65 9.43
C TRP A 41 -4.76 4.48 10.52
N ASP A 42 -3.55 4.97 10.25
CA ASP A 42 -2.78 5.80 11.17
C ASP A 42 -3.55 7.06 11.54
N ASN A 43 -4.10 7.73 10.54
CA ASN A 43 -4.87 8.95 10.72
C ASN A 43 -6.14 8.74 11.55
N MET A 44 -6.83 7.62 11.32
CA MET A 44 -8.05 7.24 12.05
C MET A 44 -7.77 6.81 13.50
N ASN A 45 -6.59 6.25 13.77
CA ASN A 45 -6.22 5.71 15.08
C ASN A 45 -5.17 6.56 15.82
N ARG A 46 -4.98 7.82 15.40
CA ARG A 46 -4.01 8.74 16.04
C ARG A 46 -4.21 8.80 17.55
N GLY A 47 -3.10 8.74 18.27
CA GLY A 47 -3.05 8.81 19.73
C GLY A 47 -3.39 7.49 20.44
N ARG A 48 -3.75 6.43 19.69
CA ARG A 48 -4.04 5.10 20.24
C ARG A 48 -3.02 4.05 19.83
N GLN A 49 -2.22 4.32 18.80
CA GLN A 49 -1.25 3.35 18.31
C GLN A 49 -0.01 3.33 19.19
N TRP A 50 0.65 2.18 19.29
CA TRP A 50 1.88 2.06 20.06
C TRP A 50 2.93 3.10 19.65
N LYS A 51 3.13 3.34 18.34
CA LYS A 51 4.04 4.37 17.84
C LYS A 51 3.70 5.80 18.32
N ASP A 52 2.44 6.07 18.65
CA ASP A 52 2.00 7.38 19.16
C ASP A 52 2.22 7.50 20.67
N ILE A 53 2.17 6.39 21.43
CA ILE A 53 2.21 6.40 22.90
C ILE A 53 3.49 5.79 23.50
N ARG A 54 4.36 5.20 22.68
CA ARG A 54 5.57 4.47 23.13
C ARG A 54 6.46 5.32 24.02
N HIS A 55 6.64 6.59 23.70
CA HIS A 55 7.47 7.53 24.46
C HIS A 55 7.09 7.57 25.95
N LYS A 56 5.81 7.38 26.29
CA LYS A 56 5.33 7.38 27.69
C LYS A 56 5.82 6.19 28.52
N TYR A 57 6.29 5.13 27.88
CA TYR A 57 6.58 3.86 28.55
C TYR A 57 8.01 3.35 28.30
N ALA A 58 8.58 3.67 27.13
CA ALA A 58 9.93 3.22 26.77
C ALA A 58 11.02 4.22 27.16
N GLU A 59 10.72 5.52 27.18
CA GLU A 59 11.70 6.55 27.61
C GLU A 59 11.60 6.79 29.12
N GLY A 60 10.40 6.77 29.70
CA GLY A 60 10.23 6.90 31.16
C GLY A 60 10.81 5.74 31.99
N ALA A 61 11.14 4.61 31.36
CA ALA A 61 11.84 3.50 32.01
C ALA A 61 13.36 3.69 32.06
N GLU A 62 13.94 4.54 31.19
CA GLU A 62 15.37 4.89 31.21
C GLU A 62 15.67 6.03 32.19
N ASP A 63 14.67 6.88 32.50
CA ASP A 63 14.80 7.96 33.50
C ASP A 63 14.57 7.49 34.96
N GLU A 64 14.02 6.28 35.17
CA GLU A 64 13.79 5.67 36.50
C GLU A 64 14.92 4.68 36.93
N GLU A 65 15.92 4.44 36.07
CA GLU A 65 17.18 3.71 36.37
C GLU A 65 18.35 4.67 36.67
#